data_AF-A0A143PIC7-F1
#
_entry.id   AF-A0A143PIC7-F1
#
_cell.length_a   1.000
_cell.length_b   1.000
_cell.length_c   1.000
_cell.angle_alpha   90.00
_cell.angle_beta   90.00
_cell.angle_gamma   90.00
#
_symmetry.space_group_name_H-M   'P 1'
#
loop_
_entity.id
_entity.type
_entity.pdbx_description
1 polymer ?
#
loop_
_entity_poly.entity_id
_entity_poly.type
_entity_poly.pdbx_seq_one_letter_code
_entity_poly.pdbx_strand_id
1 'polypeptide(L)'
;MIAVLINTEAAAATAVAADIARAAFEVSEAPLHDLPAPSSELAAIAGTFESDEGPVDLTPCGARLCFNLPDVTAERRALKREAPFVYAIDRDTMVRFVRRRGRVDWTFAYTAGLMTDAKRRTR
;
A
#
# COMPACT_ATOMS: atom_id res chain seq x y z
N MET A 1 -6.32 -23.05 -10.85
CA MET A 1 -5.95 -22.50 -9.53
C MET A 1 -4.46 -22.68 -9.39
N ILE A 2 -3.73 -21.61 -9.07
CA ILE A 2 -2.28 -21.65 -8.84
C ILE A 2 -2.07 -21.29 -7.37
N ALA A 3 -1.33 -22.13 -6.65
CA ALA A 3 -0.93 -21.88 -5.28
C ALA A 3 0.60 -21.78 -5.24
N VAL A 4 1.12 -20.64 -4.78
CA VAL A 4 2.55 -20.43 -4.58
C VAL A 4 2.83 -20.49 -3.08
N LEU A 5 3.66 -21.44 -2.67
CA LEU A 5 4.05 -21.62 -1.26
C LEU A 5 5.36 -20.88 -1.03
N ILE A 6 5.30 -19.84 -0.22
CA ILE A 6 6.46 -19.07 0.21
C ILE A 6 6.72 -19.42 1.67
N ASN A 7 7.92 -19.92 1.99
CA ASN A 7 8.30 -20.33 3.34
C ASN A 7 9.18 -19.28 4.07
N THR A 8 9.35 -18.09 3.48
CA THR A 8 10.11 -16.98 4.04
C THR A 8 9.37 -15.67 3.83
N GLU A 9 9.39 -14.77 4.82
CA GLU A 9 8.79 -13.44 4.72
C GLU A 9 9.72 -12.48 3.94
N ALA A 10 10.13 -12.88 2.73
CA ALA A 10 10.99 -12.08 1.89
C ALA A 10 10.16 -11.38 0.80
N ALA A 11 10.19 -10.04 0.77
CA ALA A 11 9.55 -9.24 -0.29
C ALA A 11 9.93 -9.71 -1.70
N ALA A 12 11.17 -10.18 -1.89
CA ALA A 12 11.65 -10.75 -3.15
C ALA A 12 10.91 -12.03 -3.57
N ALA A 13 10.52 -12.89 -2.63
CA ALA A 13 9.78 -14.12 -2.95
C ALA A 13 8.35 -13.82 -3.38
N THR A 14 7.74 -12.78 -2.81
CA THR A 14 6.39 -12.31 -3.13
C THR A 14 6.32 -11.73 -4.54
N ALA A 15 7.33 -10.95 -4.94
CA ALA A 15 7.46 -10.44 -6.30
C ALA A 15 7.59 -11.56 -7.35
N VAL A 16 8.39 -12.60 -7.06
CA VAL A 16 8.54 -13.77 -7.94
C VAL A 16 7.22 -14.55 -8.07
N ALA A 17 6.49 -14.72 -6.96
CA ALA A 17 5.18 -15.36 -6.99
C ALA A 17 4.18 -14.61 -7.87
N ALA A 18 4.17 -13.27 -7.79
CA ALA A 18 3.35 -12.41 -8.64
C ALA A 18 3.69 -12.58 -10.13
N ASP A 19 4.99 -12.63 -10.47
CA ASP A 19 5.45 -12.80 -11.84
C ASP A 19 5.05 -14.18 -12.41
N ILE A 20 5.20 -15.26 -11.62
CA ILE A 20 4.73 -16.60 -12.01
C ILE A 20 3.22 -16.63 -12.25
N ALA A 21 2.44 -16.01 -11.35
CA ALA A 21 1.00 -15.96 -11.49
C ALA A 21 0.58 -15.19 -12.76
N ARG A 22 1.17 -14.00 -12.99
CA ARG A 22 0.91 -13.19 -14.20
C ARG A 22 1.21 -13.98 -15.48
N ALA A 23 2.38 -14.62 -15.55
CA ALA A 23 2.79 -15.41 -16.70
C ALA A 23 1.81 -16.57 -16.97
N ALA A 24 1.39 -17.28 -15.93
CA ALA A 24 0.50 -18.44 -16.07
C ALA A 24 -0.96 -18.07 -16.40
N PHE A 25 -1.39 -16.86 -16.07
CA PHE A 25 -2.71 -16.32 -16.45
C PHE A 25 -2.68 -15.46 -17.71
N GLU A 26 -1.52 -15.33 -18.38
CA GLU A 26 -1.32 -14.45 -19.54
C GLU A 26 -1.74 -12.99 -19.29
N VAL A 27 -1.57 -12.53 -18.05
CA VAL A 27 -1.92 -11.16 -17.63
C VAL A 27 -0.67 -10.29 -17.66
N SER A 28 -0.72 -9.20 -18.42
CA SER A 28 0.35 -8.20 -18.45
C SER A 28 0.35 -7.34 -17.18
N GLU A 29 1.53 -6.95 -16.73
CA GLU A 29 1.69 -5.96 -15.66
C GLU A 29 1.07 -4.62 -16.09
N ALA A 30 0.15 -4.09 -15.27
CA ALA A 30 -0.41 -2.76 -15.49
C ALA A 30 0.60 -1.69 -15.02
N PRO A 31 0.87 -0.66 -15.82
CA PRO A 31 1.74 0.43 -15.38
C PRO A 31 1.12 1.18 -14.21
N LEU A 32 1.93 1.51 -13.21
CA LEU A 32 1.50 2.34 -12.09
C LEU A 32 1.22 3.77 -12.54
N HIS A 33 0.02 4.26 -12.22
CA HIS A 33 -0.37 5.65 -12.39
C HIS A 33 0.09 6.47 -11.17
N ASP A 34 0.81 7.55 -11.42
CA ASP A 34 1.27 8.48 -10.37
C ASP A 34 0.45 9.77 -10.44
N LEU A 35 -0.85 9.66 -10.13
CA LEU A 35 -1.77 10.80 -10.18
C LEU A 35 -1.54 11.75 -9.00
N PRO A 36 -1.75 13.07 -9.17
CA PRO A 36 -1.76 13.98 -8.04
C PRO A 36 -2.96 13.69 -7.11
N ALA A 37 -2.73 13.79 -5.81
CA ALA A 37 -3.78 13.63 -4.79
C ALA A 37 -4.37 14.99 -4.38
N PRO A 38 -5.71 15.14 -4.35
CA PRO A 38 -6.35 16.33 -3.78
C PRO A 38 -5.97 16.51 -2.31
N SER A 39 -5.79 17.75 -1.86
CA SER A 39 -5.43 18.06 -0.47
C SER A 39 -6.44 17.52 0.56
N SER A 40 -7.72 17.48 0.22
CA SER A 40 -8.78 16.91 1.07
C SER A 40 -8.67 15.40 1.21
N GLU A 41 -8.18 14.70 0.20
CA GLU A 41 -7.90 13.26 0.25
C GLU A 41 -6.69 12.99 1.15
N LEU A 42 -5.60 13.73 0.93
CA LEU A 42 -4.39 13.64 1.75
C LEU A 42 -4.69 13.92 3.23
N ALA A 43 -5.47 14.95 3.52
CA ALA A 43 -5.88 15.30 4.89
C ALA A 43 -6.77 14.23 5.53
N ALA A 44 -7.63 13.56 4.74
CA ALA A 44 -8.46 12.48 5.25
C ALA A 44 -7.64 11.22 5.60
N ILE A 45 -6.54 10.97 4.89
CA ILE A 45 -5.66 9.81 5.11
C ILE A 45 -4.63 10.06 6.21
N ALA A 46 -4.03 11.26 6.27
CA ALA A 46 -2.89 11.58 7.14
C ALA A 46 -3.07 11.16 8.61
N GLY A 47 -2.11 10.40 9.14
CA GLY A 47 -2.13 9.85 10.50
C GLY A 47 -1.37 8.54 10.62
N THR A 48 -1.41 7.96 11.82
CA THR A 48 -0.74 6.70 12.15
C THR A 48 -1.71 5.52 12.01
N PHE A 49 -1.27 4.45 11.37
CA PHE A 49 -2.00 3.20 11.21
C PHE A 49 -1.21 2.08 11.86
N GLU A 50 -1.89 1.22 12.63
CA GLU A 50 -1.26 0.05 13.23
C GLU A 50 -1.21 -1.09 12.20
N SER A 51 -0.01 -1.58 11.89
CA SER A 51 0.24 -2.80 11.12
C SER A 51 0.88 -3.87 12.01
N ASP A 52 0.84 -5.10 11.55
CA ASP A 52 1.59 -6.25 12.07
C ASP A 52 3.11 -5.99 12.22
N GLU A 53 3.70 -5.21 11.32
CA GLU A 53 5.10 -4.79 11.36
C GLU A 53 5.35 -3.55 12.23
N GLY A 54 4.29 -2.99 12.83
CA GLY A 54 4.35 -1.80 13.69
C GLY A 54 3.58 -0.60 13.12
N PRO A 55 3.64 0.55 13.81
CA PRO A 55 2.89 1.74 13.41
C PRO A 55 3.50 2.38 12.15
N VAL A 56 2.66 2.68 11.16
CA VAL A 56 3.02 3.36 9.92
C VAL A 56 2.49 4.79 9.96
N ASP A 57 3.38 5.77 9.83
CA ASP A 57 3.00 7.19 9.79
C ASP A 57 2.81 7.67 8.36
N LEU A 58 1.59 8.10 8.03
CA LEU A 58 1.23 8.67 6.74
C LEU A 58 1.12 10.18 6.82
N THR A 59 1.89 10.90 5.99
CA THR A 59 1.94 12.36 5.97
C THR A 59 1.85 12.91 4.54
N PRO A 60 1.14 14.03 4.30
CA PRO A 60 1.18 14.71 3.01
C PRO A 60 2.59 15.24 2.72
N CYS A 61 3.06 15.07 1.49
CA CYS A 61 4.34 15.57 0.99
C CYS A 61 4.12 16.21 -0.39
N GLY A 62 3.68 17.48 -0.39
CA GLY A 62 3.20 18.14 -1.60
C GLY A 62 1.86 17.56 -2.06
N ALA A 63 1.77 17.18 -3.33
CA ALA A 63 0.59 16.55 -3.93
C ALA A 63 0.55 15.00 -3.79
N ARG A 64 1.40 14.45 -2.91
CA ARG A 64 1.56 13.01 -2.68
C ARG A 64 1.37 12.65 -1.22
N LEU A 65 1.16 11.37 -0.99
CA LEU A 65 1.14 10.77 0.35
C LEU A 65 2.48 10.08 0.58
N CYS A 66 3.18 10.43 1.65
CA CYS A 66 4.42 9.79 2.05
C CYS A 66 4.18 8.93 3.29
N PHE A 67 4.94 7.85 3.40
CA PHE A 67 4.94 7.01 4.60
C PHE A 67 6.33 6.96 5.26
N ASN A 68 6.32 6.69 6.56
CA ASN A 68 7.52 6.40 7.34
C ASN A 68 7.30 5.12 8.15
N LEU A 69 8.34 4.28 8.20
CA LEU A 69 8.38 3.08 9.04
C LEU A 69 9.39 3.32 10.18
N PRO A 70 9.04 3.03 11.46
CA PRO A 70 9.84 3.40 12.63
C PRO A 70 11.29 2.91 12.58
N ASP A 71 11.52 1.76 11.96
CA ASP A 71 12.82 1.05 12.01
C ASP A 71 13.54 0.99 10.65
N VAL A 72 12.96 1.62 9.62
CA VAL A 72 13.57 1.68 8.28
C VAL A 72 14.13 3.08 8.08
N THR A 73 15.45 3.23 8.20
CA THR A 73 16.20 4.47 7.92
C THR A 73 16.14 4.93 6.47
N ALA A 74 15.44 4.18 5.60
CA ALA A 74 15.29 4.51 4.19
C ALA A 74 14.18 5.57 4.01
N GLU A 75 14.60 6.75 3.56
CA GLU A 75 13.86 7.76 2.80
C GLU A 75 12.33 7.69 2.84
N ARG A 76 11.68 8.80 3.24
CA ARG A 76 10.24 9.04 3.01
C ARG A 76 9.84 8.54 1.62
N ARG A 77 9.10 7.42 1.59
CA ARG A 77 8.65 6.84 0.33
C ARG A 77 7.30 7.47 -0.03
N ALA A 78 7.25 8.07 -1.21
CA ALA A 78 6.01 8.60 -1.74
C ALA A 78 5.20 7.46 -2.38
N LEU A 79 3.94 7.34 -1.98
CA LEU A 79 2.98 6.44 -2.59
C LEU A 79 2.50 7.01 -3.92
N LYS A 80 2.36 6.13 -4.92
CA LYS A 80 1.80 6.47 -6.23
C LYS A 80 0.29 6.34 -6.17
N ARG A 81 -0.46 7.37 -6.55
CA ARG A 81 -1.92 7.32 -6.50
C ARG A 81 -2.49 6.78 -7.81
N GLU A 82 -3.10 5.61 -7.74
CA GLU A 82 -3.72 4.94 -8.89
C GLU A 82 -5.15 5.44 -9.13
N ALA A 83 -5.90 5.67 -8.04
CA ALA A 83 -7.29 6.13 -8.07
C ALA A 83 -7.64 6.85 -6.77
N PRO A 84 -8.83 7.47 -6.62
CA PRO A 84 -9.25 8.03 -5.34
C PRO A 84 -9.15 7.02 -4.20
N PHE A 85 -8.34 7.33 -3.18
CA PHE A 85 -8.09 6.47 -2.02
C PHE A 85 -7.43 5.11 -2.34
N VAL A 86 -6.82 4.97 -3.51
CA VAL A 86 -6.08 3.77 -3.92
C VAL A 86 -4.67 4.18 -4.32
N TYR A 87 -3.69 3.59 -3.64
CA TYR A 87 -2.28 3.94 -3.77
C TYR A 87 -1.46 2.68 -3.97
N ALA A 88 -0.34 2.78 -4.67
CA ALA A 88 0.66 1.74 -4.83
C ALA A 88 1.94 2.12 -4.08
N ILE A 89 2.51 1.14 -3.37
CA ILE A 89 3.87 1.25 -2.80
C ILE A 89 4.87 0.87 -3.88
N ASP A 90 4.59 -0.21 -4.60
CA ASP A 90 5.35 -0.74 -5.72
C ASP A 90 4.40 -1.46 -6.70
N ARG A 91 4.94 -2.22 -7.65
CA ARG A 91 4.15 -2.92 -8.67
C ARG A 91 3.28 -4.07 -8.14
N ASP A 92 3.61 -4.60 -6.96
CA ASP A 92 3.00 -5.80 -6.38
C ASP A 92 2.18 -5.48 -5.13
N THR A 93 2.31 -4.25 -4.62
CA THR A 93 1.73 -3.79 -3.36
C THR A 93 0.81 -2.59 -3.56
N MET A 94 -0.49 -2.81 -3.33
CA MET A 94 -1.53 -1.79 -3.42
C MET A 94 -2.22 -1.59 -2.07
N VAL A 95 -2.49 -0.34 -1.73
CA VAL A 95 -3.11 0.09 -0.48
C VAL A 95 -4.41 0.81 -0.79
N ARG A 96 -5.52 0.33 -0.23
CA ARG A 96 -6.84 0.94 -0.34
C ARG A 96 -7.29 1.51 0.99
N PHE A 97 -7.50 2.82 1.02
CA PHE A 97 -7.99 3.54 2.20
C PHE A 97 -9.51 3.59 2.23
N VAL A 98 -10.10 3.24 3.37
CA VAL A 98 -11.55 3.30 3.57
C VAL A 98 -11.93 4.55 4.31
N ARG A 99 -12.45 5.54 3.56
CA ARG A 99 -12.98 6.78 4.12
C ARG A 99 -14.40 6.59 4.65
N ARG A 100 -14.62 6.96 5.93
CA ARG A 100 -15.93 7.10 6.56
C ARG A 100 -16.03 8.46 7.25
N ARG A 101 -17.15 9.17 7.07
CA ARG A 101 -17.40 10.48 7.73
C ARG A 101 -16.26 11.52 7.54
N GLY A 102 -15.65 11.54 6.36
CA GLY A 102 -14.60 12.51 6.02
C GLY A 102 -13.18 12.16 6.49
N ARG A 103 -12.99 11.06 7.24
CA ARG A 103 -11.68 10.54 7.64
C ARG A 103 -11.49 9.10 7.22
N VAL A 104 -10.25 8.66 7.12
CA VAL A 104 -9.91 7.26 6.88
C VAL A 104 -9.64 6.56 8.20
N ASP A 105 -10.43 5.53 8.48
CA ASP A 105 -10.35 4.75 9.72
C ASP A 105 -9.64 3.41 9.53
N TRP A 106 -9.60 2.92 8.29
CA TRP A 106 -9.05 1.61 7.93
C TRP A 106 -8.32 1.69 6.60
N THR A 107 -7.34 0.83 6.43
CA THR A 107 -6.69 0.58 5.17
C THR A 107 -6.52 -0.92 4.93
N PHE A 108 -6.48 -1.31 3.67
CA PHE A 108 -6.22 -2.68 3.22
C PHE A 108 -5.04 -2.66 2.27
N ALA A 109 -3.95 -3.30 2.67
CA ALA A 109 -2.80 -3.57 1.81
C ALA A 109 -2.99 -4.93 1.13
N TYR A 110 -2.73 -4.97 -0.17
CA TYR A 110 -2.75 -6.16 -1.00
C TYR A 110 -1.34 -6.35 -1.56
N THR A 111 -0.72 -7.48 -1.24
CA THR A 111 0.65 -7.81 -1.66
C THR A 111 0.65 -9.20 -2.29
N ALA A 112 0.70 -9.27 -3.62
CA ALA A 112 0.70 -10.52 -4.41
C ALA A 112 -0.29 -11.62 -3.91
N GLY A 113 -1.49 -11.24 -3.52
CA GLY A 113 -2.53 -12.17 -3.05
C GLY A 113 -2.65 -12.30 -1.53
N LEU A 114 -1.71 -11.73 -0.75
CA LEU A 114 -1.89 -11.48 0.67
C LEU A 114 -2.73 -10.21 0.87
N MET A 115 -3.61 -10.21 1.86
CA MET A 115 -4.39 -9.04 2.26
C MET A 115 -4.16 -8.79 3.75
N THR A 116 -3.68 -7.60 4.07
CA THR A 116 -3.46 -7.14 5.45
C THR A 116 -4.31 -5.91 5.69
N ASP A 117 -5.06 -5.88 6.79
CA ASP A 117 -5.78 -4.69 7.23
C ASP A 117 -5.02 -3.95 8.32
N ALA A 118 -5.07 -2.62 8.27
CA ALA A 118 -4.50 -1.77 9.30
C ALA A 118 -5.54 -0.73 9.74
N LYS A 119 -5.73 -0.65 11.06
CA LYS A 119 -6.64 0.31 11.67
C LYS A 119 -5.90 1.60 11.98
N ARG A 120 -6.54 2.74 11.76
CA ARG A 120 -6.03 4.02 12.25
C ARG A 120 -5.87 3.95 13.78
N ARG A 121 -4.70 4.33 14.28
CA ARG A 121 -4.45 4.49 15.71
C ARG A 121 -5.31 5.63 16.25
N THR A 122 -6.23 5.31 17.14
CA THR A 122 -6.98 6.29 17.94
C THR A 122 -6.25 6.49 19.27
N ARG A 123 -5.89 7.73 19.59
CA ARG A 123 -5.35 8.08 20.92
C ARG A 123 -6.35 7.76 22.02
#